data_AF-A0A2H1FFS3-F1
#
_entry.id   AF-A0A2H1FFS3-F1
#
_cell.length_a   1.000
_cell.length_b   1.000
_cell.length_c   1.000
_cell.angle_alpha   90.00
_cell.angle_beta   90.00
_cell.angle_gamma   90.00
#
_symmetry.space_group_name_H-M   'P 1'
#
loop_
_entity.id
_entity.type
_entity.pdbx_description
1 polymer ?
#
loop_
_entity_poly.entity_id
_entity_poly.type
_entity_poly.pdbx_seq_one_letter_code
_entity_poly.pdbx_strand_id
1 'polypeptide(L)'
;MDIQVHINNVRGSQIAAKITGTFNIDGHQFKFNAIAFGRIGGHNIGAKISKMVEKSLVNLGYDVDEVINELQQKLVRGDITLPEGLTKESFADG
;
A
#
# COMPACT_ATOMS: atom_id res chain seq x y z
N MET A 1 11.48 1.14 -9.03
CA MET A 1 12.04 1.83 -7.85
C MET A 1 12.06 0.84 -6.69
N ASP A 2 13.05 0.85 -5.78
CA ASP A 2 12.96 -0.04 -4.62
C ASP A 2 12.13 0.63 -3.52
N ILE A 3 10.92 0.12 -3.32
CA ILE A 3 10.08 0.46 -2.17
C ILE A 3 9.72 -0.79 -1.39
N GLN A 4 9.75 -0.64 -0.08
CA GLN A 4 9.35 -1.67 0.86
C GLN A 4 8.00 -1.28 1.46
N VAL A 5 7.00 -2.14 1.28
CA VAL A 5 5.64 -1.86 1.73
C VAL A 5 5.32 -2.70 2.96
N HIS A 6 4.80 -2.04 3.99
CA HIS A 6 4.36 -2.67 5.22
C HIS A 6 2.90 -2.33 5.51
N ILE A 7 2.08 -3.36 5.67
CA ILE A 7 0.68 -3.20 6.04
C ILE A 7 0.60 -3.07 7.56
N ASN A 8 -0.06 -2.01 8.04
CA ASN A 8 -0.32 -1.87 9.48
C ASN A 8 -1.66 -2.48 9.87
N ASN A 9 -2.68 -2.30 9.03
CA ASN A 9 -4.03 -2.75 9.34
C ASN A 9 -4.89 -2.84 8.06
N VAL A 10 -5.85 -3.76 8.09
CA VAL A 10 -6.84 -3.97 7.02
C VAL A 10 -8.21 -4.04 7.68
N ARG A 11 -9.14 -3.22 7.20
CA ARG A 11 -10.53 -3.23 7.66
C ARG A 11 -11.48 -3.20 6.48
N GLY A 12 -12.41 -4.13 6.45
CA GLY A 12 -13.47 -4.14 5.44
C GLY A 12 -13.99 -5.55 5.22
N SER A 13 -14.70 -5.73 4.12
CA SER A 13 -15.28 -7.00 3.71
C SER A 13 -14.63 -7.49 2.42
N GLN A 14 -15.08 -8.65 1.95
CA GLN A 14 -14.69 -9.22 0.65
C GLN A 14 -15.09 -8.35 -0.56
N ILE A 15 -15.93 -7.32 -0.36
CA ILE A 15 -16.33 -6.38 -1.42
C ILE A 15 -15.33 -5.22 -1.50
N ALA A 16 -14.92 -4.68 -0.36
CA ALA A 16 -13.93 -3.61 -0.28
C ALA A 16 -13.22 -3.61 1.07
N ALA A 17 -11.91 -3.45 1.02
CA ALA A 17 -11.06 -3.34 2.21
C ALA A 17 -10.28 -2.03 2.19
N LYS A 18 -10.35 -1.30 3.30
CA LYS A 18 -9.43 -0.21 3.61
C LYS A 18 -8.15 -0.78 4.17
N ILE A 19 -7.04 -0.42 3.53
CA ILE A 19 -5.69 -0.78 3.94
C ILE A 19 -5.02 0.49 4.46
N THR A 20 -4.35 0.37 5.60
CA THR A 20 -3.44 1.40 6.09
C THR A 20 -2.06 0.79 6.24
N GLY A 21 -1.04 1.51 5.80
CA GLY A 21 0.32 1.01 5.83
C GLY A 21 1.35 2.12 5.78
N THR A 22 2.59 1.68 5.76
CA THR A 22 3.76 2.51 5.49
C THR A 22 4.54 1.96 4.32
N PHE A 23 5.18 2.83 3.54
CA PHE A 23 6.21 2.43 2.60
C PHE A 23 7.53 3.11 2.94
N ASN A 24 8.65 2.43 2.69
CA ASN A 24 9.99 2.97 2.81
C ASN A 24 10.60 3.17 1.43
N ILE A 25 11.27 4.31 1.25
CA ILE A 25 12.04 4.65 0.06
C ILE A 25 13.30 5.40 0.51
N ASP A 26 14.47 4.89 0.15
CA ASP A 26 15.77 5.48 0.48
C ASP A 26 15.92 5.81 1.99
N GLY A 27 15.44 4.91 2.86
CA GLY A 27 15.48 5.08 4.31
C GLY A 27 14.36 5.96 4.89
N HIS A 28 13.58 6.67 4.06
CA HIS A 28 12.45 7.48 4.51
C HIS A 28 11.16 6.67 4.56
N GLN A 29 10.46 6.73 5.69
CA GLN A 29 9.17 6.05 5.87
C GLN A 29 8.00 7.01 5.74
N PHE A 30 7.01 6.63 4.93
CA PHE A 30 5.80 7.42 4.69
C PHE A 30 4.54 6.58 4.90
N LYS A 31 3.47 7.23 5.35
CA LYS A 31 2.16 6.60 5.55
C LYS A 31 1.33 6.67 4.27
N PHE A 32 0.54 5.63 4.02
CA PHE A 32 -0.46 5.60 2.96
C PHE A 32 -1.78 5.00 3.44
N ASN A 33 -2.83 5.30 2.70
CA ASN A 33 -4.10 4.57 2.75
C ASN A 33 -4.33 3.95 1.37
N ALA A 34 -4.92 2.78 1.30
CA ALA A 34 -5.39 2.21 0.05
C ALA A 34 -6.79 1.63 0.21
N ILE A 35 -7.53 1.59 -0.90
CA ILE A 35 -8.79 0.85 -0.99
C ILE A 35 -8.57 -0.26 -2.00
N ALA A 36 -8.77 -1.50 -1.57
CA ALA A 36 -8.82 -2.67 -2.44
C ALA A 36 -10.28 -3.03 -2.68
N PHE A 37 -10.67 -3.23 -3.95
CA PHE A 37 -12.02 -3.65 -4.34
C PHE A 37 -12.02 -5.09 -4.85
N GLY A 38 -12.92 -5.92 -4.33
CA GLY A 38 -13.07 -7.35 -4.65
C GLY A 38 -12.35 -8.30 -3.68
N ARG A 39 -12.33 -9.59 -4.03
CA ARG A 39 -11.52 -10.62 -3.33
C ARG A 39 -10.10 -10.10 -3.21
N ILE A 40 -9.44 -10.33 -2.09
CA ILE A 40 -8.10 -9.76 -1.97
C ILE A 40 -7.15 -10.60 -2.83
N GLY A 41 -6.53 -9.93 -3.81
CA GLY A 41 -6.07 -10.54 -5.08
C GLY A 41 -6.79 -10.01 -6.33
N GLY A 42 -7.73 -9.07 -6.18
CA GLY A 42 -8.36 -8.32 -7.28
C GLY A 42 -7.50 -7.15 -7.78
N HIS A 43 -7.48 -6.94 -9.10
CA HIS A 43 -6.61 -6.00 -9.84
C HIS A 43 -6.79 -4.50 -9.50
N ASN A 44 -7.73 -4.13 -8.64
CA ASN A 44 -8.14 -2.73 -8.45
C ASN A 44 -7.83 -2.27 -7.02
N ILE A 45 -6.59 -1.84 -6.81
CA ILE A 45 -6.14 -1.18 -5.58
C ILE A 45 -5.82 0.28 -5.89
N GLY A 46 -6.50 1.20 -5.22
CA GLY A 46 -6.19 2.63 -5.29
C GLY A 46 -5.45 3.08 -4.03
N ALA A 47 -4.18 3.46 -4.17
CA ALA A 47 -3.37 3.99 -3.08
C ALA A 47 -3.42 5.53 -3.05
N LYS A 48 -3.41 6.09 -1.84
CA LYS A 48 -3.42 7.53 -1.59
C LYS A 48 -2.46 7.88 -0.47
N ILE A 49 -1.75 8.97 -0.66
CA ILE A 49 -0.88 9.60 0.33
C ILE A 49 -1.39 11.00 0.65
N SER A 50 -0.96 11.56 1.78
CA SER A 50 -1.35 12.93 2.16
C SER A 50 -0.50 13.98 1.47
N LYS A 51 -1.01 15.20 1.30
CA LYS A 51 -0.25 16.36 0.75
C LYS A 51 1.11 16.59 1.40
N MET A 52 1.24 16.30 2.69
CA MET A 52 2.52 16.39 3.40
C MET A 52 3.54 15.35 2.91
N VAL A 53 3.09 14.12 2.63
CA VAL A 53 3.93 13.06 2.05
C VAL A 53 4.29 13.41 0.61
N GLU A 54 3.33 13.87 -0.20
CA GLU A 54 3.58 14.32 -1.57
C GLU A 54 4.68 15.39 -1.60
N LYS A 55 4.58 16.42 -0.76
CA LYS A 55 5.60 17.47 -0.64
C LYS A 55 6.96 16.91 -0.19
N SER A 56 6.97 15.92 0.70
CA SER A 56 8.21 15.30 1.17
C SER A 56 8.90 14.51 0.05
N LEU A 57 8.13 13.76 -0.74
CA LEU A 57 8.64 13.02 -1.91
C LEU A 57 9.23 13.97 -2.96
N VAL A 58 8.52 15.06 -3.28
CA VAL A 58 9.02 16.09 -4.21
C VAL A 58 10.33 16.73 -3.69
N ASN A 59 10.41 17.04 -2.40
CA ASN A 59 11.64 17.58 -1.80
C ASN A 59 12.82 16.61 -1.84
N LEU A 60 12.54 15.31 -1.86
CA LEU A 60 13.54 14.24 -2.02
C LEU A 60 13.87 13.94 -3.49
N GLY A 61 13.22 14.62 -4.44
CA GLY A 61 13.46 14.47 -5.87
C GLY A 61 12.67 13.34 -6.55
N TYR A 62 11.64 12.81 -5.89
CA TYR A 62 10.78 11.77 -6.47
C TYR A 62 9.60 12.35 -7.25
N ASP A 63 9.26 11.69 -8.35
CA ASP A 63 7.96 11.87 -8.99
C ASP A 63 6.87 11.16 -8.17
N VAL A 64 5.85 11.91 -7.79
CA VAL A 64 4.79 11.43 -6.90
C VAL A 64 3.93 10.36 -7.57
N ASP A 65 3.67 10.50 -8.88
CA ASP A 65 2.82 9.58 -9.62
C ASP A 65 3.51 8.23 -9.78
N GLU A 66 4.81 8.24 -10.12
CA GLU A 66 5.65 7.04 -10.17
C GLU A 66 5.71 6.31 -8.81
N VAL A 67 5.83 7.06 -7.70
CA VAL A 67 5.82 6.47 -6.35
C VAL A 67 4.49 5.81 -6.04
N ILE A 68 3.38 6.47 -6.37
CA ILE A 68 2.03 5.92 -6.16
C ILE A 68 1.81 4.69 -7.05
N ASN A 69 2.24 4.73 -8.31
CA ASN A 69 2.12 3.61 -9.25
C ASN A 69 2.89 2.38 -8.74
N GLU A 70 4.14 2.55 -8.33
CA GLU A 70 4.95 1.47 -7.76
C GLU A 70 4.32 0.92 -6.47
N LEU A 71 3.81 1.79 -5.59
CA LEU A 71 3.10 1.39 -4.36
C LEU A 71 1.87 0.53 -4.69
N GLN A 72 1.07 0.93 -5.68
CA GLN A 72 -0.09 0.14 -6.12
C GLN A 72 0.33 -1.20 -6.72
N GLN A 73 1.37 -1.24 -7.55
CA GLN A 73 1.89 -2.49 -8.12
C GLN A 73 2.35 -3.47 -7.04
N LYS A 74 3.06 -3.00 -6.01
CA LYS A 74 3.48 -3.81 -4.86
C LYS A 74 2.29 -4.38 -4.09
N LEU A 75 1.27 -3.56 -3.84
CA LEU A 75 0.02 -3.99 -3.21
C LEU A 75 -0.70 -5.06 -4.03
N VAL A 76 -0.81 -4.87 -5.35
CA VAL A 76 -1.49 -5.81 -6.27
C VAL A 76 -0.74 -7.14 -6.36
N ARG A 77 0.61 -7.11 -6.40
CA ARG A 77 1.45 -8.32 -6.47
C ARG A 77 1.59 -9.04 -5.13
N GLY A 78 1.13 -8.45 -4.03
CA GLY A 78 1.34 -8.99 -2.69
C GLY A 78 2.79 -8.96 -2.22
N ASP A 79 3.60 -8.06 -2.80
CA ASP A 79 4.99 -7.79 -2.42
C ASP A 79 4.99 -6.82 -1.23
N ILE A 80 4.50 -7.35 -0.10
CA ILE A 80 4.19 -6.61 1.11
C ILE A 80 4.63 -7.42 2.34
N THR A 81 4.95 -6.71 3.41
CA THR A 81 5.08 -7.28 4.74
C THR A 81 3.79 -7.09 5.52
N LEU A 82 3.39 -8.13 6.26
CA LEU A 82 2.16 -8.15 7.06
C LEU A 82 2.52 -8.09 8.55
N PRO A 83 1.65 -7.51 9.40
CA PRO A 83 1.84 -7.55 10.84
C PRO A 83 1.58 -8.96 11.36
N GLU A 84 2.13 -9.29 12.53
CA GLU A 84 1.88 -10.58 13.17
C GLU A 84 0.37 -10.82 13.36
N GLY A 85 -0.10 -12.02 13.02
CA GLY A 85 -1.51 -12.41 13.10
C GLY A 85 -2.36 -12.05 11.88
N LEU A 86 -1.84 -11.33 10.89
CA LEU A 86 -2.50 -11.11 9.60
C LEU A 86 -1.84 -11.99 8.53
N THR A 87 -2.50 -13.05 8.11
CA THR A 87 -1.96 -13.97 7.07
C THR A 87 -2.39 -13.52 5.69
N LYS A 88 -1.64 -13.89 4.63
CA LYS A 88 -2.07 -13.73 3.23
C LYS A 88 -3.39 -14.47 2.92
N GLU A 89 -3.80 -15.40 3.78
CA GLU A 89 -5.09 -16.10 3.72
C GLU A 89 -6.23 -15.28 4.34
N SER A 90 -5.93 -14.24 5.12
CA SER A 90 -6.95 -13.23 5.48
C SER A 90 -7.43 -12.42 4.27
N PHE A 91 -6.77 -12.65 3.13
CA PHE A 91 -6.94 -11.94 1.87
C PHE A 91 -7.50 -12.88 0.77
N ALA A 92 -6.96 -14.08 0.63
CA ALA A 92 -7.53 -15.11 -0.25
C ALA A 92 -8.70 -15.85 0.42
N ASP A 93 -9.65 -16.32 -0.38
CA ASP A 93 -10.86 -17.04 0.04
C ASP A 93 -10.58 -18.14 1.09
N GLY A 94 -11.48 -18.25 2.07
CA GLY A 94 -11.70 -19.49 2.80
C GLY A 94 -12.74 -20.34 2.09
#